data_AF-A0A8T5PQ19-F1
#
_entry.id   AF-A0A8T5PQ19-F1
#
_cell.length_a   1.000
_cell.length_b   1.000
_cell.length_c   1.000
_cell.angle_alpha   90.00
_cell.angle_beta   90.00
_cell.angle_gamma   90.00
#
_symmetry.space_group_name_H-M   'P 1'
#
loop_
_entity.id
_entity.type
_entity.pdbx_description
1 polymer ?
#
loop_
_entity_poly.entity_id
_entity_poly.type
_entity_poly.pdbx_seq_one_letter_code
_entity_poly.pdbx_strand_id
1 'polypeptide(L)'
;PPAAPISINSLGVVPSYPGVPSTAYCSANVTASGTIDNVTFYVTFPDSSVVVLGSSNVSEIFNSSGFSVSATGSYLCNVTANDTLGNRVSLSSGFLGGYKGAIPMNSGSPFYTTSQNPRNGSYQACLLSLIPGQNCDSSWNVVANGVVGQTYLFFATYTGSELNTSSINVTITGGPSPPAPSGGGGGGGATRMVNVPPPFVETPSPCVENWACGDWDECVDGVMKRVCFDSNRCNSTVMKPFDSQPCVVPEPVVVEKSIPAAELGEVSEKKAPVVPSKSEEPQPAILKGVFVVLLLFGIVLLFVAFFFVKPPSEESGMTP
;
A
#
# COMPACT_ATOMS: atom_id res chain seq x y z
N PRO A 1 -17.13 -22.60 43.55
CA PRO A 1 -17.68 -22.07 42.28
C PRO A 1 -17.18 -22.93 41.11
N PRO A 2 -18.04 -23.35 40.16
CA PRO A 2 -17.54 -23.96 38.94
C PRO A 2 -16.60 -22.95 38.27
N ALA A 3 -15.43 -23.45 37.87
CA ALA A 3 -14.39 -22.65 37.25
C ALA A 3 -15.00 -22.01 35.99
N ALA A 4 -14.90 -20.68 35.85
CA ALA A 4 -15.49 -19.98 34.71
C ALA A 4 -14.86 -20.50 33.41
N PRO A 5 -15.67 -20.93 32.42
CA PRO A 5 -15.15 -21.53 31.19
C PRO A 5 -14.23 -20.55 30.44
N ILE A 6 -13.33 -21.08 29.61
CA ILE A 6 -12.50 -20.28 28.72
C ILE A 6 -13.35 -19.31 27.87
N SER A 7 -12.91 -18.06 27.78
CA SER A 7 -13.58 -17.00 27.01
C SER A 7 -12.59 -16.18 26.19
N ILE A 8 -13.06 -15.65 25.05
CA ILE A 8 -12.33 -14.66 24.26
C ILE A 8 -13.07 -13.33 24.44
N ASN A 9 -12.45 -12.38 25.13
CA ASN A 9 -13.09 -11.13 25.52
C ASN A 9 -13.04 -10.09 24.39
N SER A 10 -12.02 -10.16 23.55
CA SER A 10 -11.86 -9.28 22.39
C SER A 10 -11.03 -9.96 21.31
N LEU A 11 -11.35 -9.68 20.05
CA LEU A 11 -10.54 -10.05 18.89
C LEU A 11 -10.40 -8.83 17.97
N GLY A 12 -9.17 -8.42 17.71
CA GLY A 12 -8.85 -7.28 16.85
C GLY A 12 -7.83 -7.64 15.78
N VAL A 13 -7.83 -6.87 14.70
CA VAL A 13 -6.80 -6.94 13.67
C VAL A 13 -5.98 -5.66 13.70
N VAL A 14 -4.67 -5.81 13.88
CA VAL A 14 -3.76 -4.69 14.01
C VAL A 14 -2.89 -4.63 12.75
N PRO A 15 -2.97 -3.55 11.96
CA PRO A 15 -2.07 -3.34 10.84
C PRO A 15 -0.67 -3.01 11.37
N SER A 16 0.35 -3.62 10.77
CA SER A 16 1.74 -3.31 11.07
C SER A 16 2.05 -1.86 10.71
N TYR A 17 3.02 -1.29 11.44
CA TYR A 17 3.56 0.06 11.31
C TYR A 17 3.67 0.57 9.85
N PRO A 18 3.48 1.88 9.61
CA PRO A 18 3.68 2.49 8.28
C PRO A 18 5.09 2.22 7.74
N GLY A 19 5.19 1.67 6.52
CA GLY A 19 6.46 1.43 5.82
C GLY A 19 6.75 -0.02 5.40
N VAL A 20 5.88 -0.98 5.76
CA VAL A 20 5.99 -2.40 5.37
C VAL A 20 4.83 -2.73 4.42
N PRO A 21 4.98 -3.58 3.38
CA PRO A 21 3.85 -4.05 2.57
C PRO A 21 2.74 -4.59 3.46
N SER A 22 1.66 -3.82 3.60
CA SER A 22 0.39 -4.09 4.28
C SER A 22 0.35 -5.34 5.18
N THR A 23 1.24 -5.52 6.17
CA THR A 23 1.14 -6.69 7.06
C THR A 23 0.11 -6.44 8.14
N ALA A 24 -0.58 -7.48 8.58
CA ALA A 24 -1.53 -7.44 9.68
C ALA A 24 -1.29 -8.63 10.60
N TYR A 25 -1.74 -8.52 11.84
CA TYR A 25 -1.82 -9.65 12.75
C TYR A 25 -3.13 -9.60 13.52
N CYS A 26 -3.58 -10.76 13.99
CA CYS A 26 -4.73 -10.87 14.87
C CYS A 26 -4.28 -10.85 16.32
N SER A 27 -5.06 -10.21 17.18
CA SER A 27 -4.83 -10.18 18.62
C SER A 27 -6.10 -10.56 19.35
N ALA A 28 -5.99 -11.51 20.28
CA ALA A 28 -7.10 -11.99 21.10
C ALA A 28 -6.76 -11.88 22.59
N ASN A 29 -7.70 -11.36 23.38
CA ASN A 29 -7.65 -11.43 24.84
C ASN A 29 -8.41 -12.70 25.27
N VAL A 30 -7.68 -13.67 25.81
CA VAL A 30 -8.21 -14.98 26.20
C VAL A 30 -8.07 -15.14 27.71
N THR A 31 -9.19 -15.35 28.39
CA THR A 31 -9.24 -15.63 29.83
C THR A 31 -9.74 -17.04 30.09
N ALA A 32 -9.13 -17.73 31.03
CA ALA A 32 -9.55 -19.06 31.47
C ALA A 32 -9.39 -19.18 32.98
N SER A 33 -10.28 -19.93 33.64
CA SER A 33 -10.12 -20.26 35.06
C SER A 33 -9.02 -21.30 35.34
N GLY A 34 -8.44 -21.89 34.28
CA GLY A 34 -7.37 -22.89 34.33
C GLY A 34 -6.25 -22.56 33.34
N THR A 35 -5.39 -23.55 33.07
CA THR A 35 -4.28 -23.38 32.13
C THR A 35 -4.79 -23.41 30.69
N ILE A 36 -4.45 -22.38 29.92
CA ILE A 36 -4.65 -22.37 28.47
C ILE A 36 -3.68 -23.40 27.86
N ASP A 37 -4.21 -24.37 27.12
CA ASP A 37 -3.42 -25.40 26.45
C ASP A 37 -2.83 -24.86 25.14
N ASN A 38 -3.71 -24.39 24.25
CA ASN A 38 -3.29 -23.82 22.98
C ASN A 38 -4.26 -22.74 22.46
N VAL A 39 -3.70 -21.83 21.67
CA VAL A 39 -4.46 -20.81 20.94
C VAL A 39 -4.00 -20.85 19.49
N THR A 40 -4.95 -21.04 18.57
CA THR A 40 -4.68 -21.14 17.13
C THR A 40 -5.42 -20.05 16.39
N PHE A 41 -4.71 -19.36 15.49
CA PHE A 41 -5.29 -18.35 14.61
C PHE A 41 -5.39 -18.87 13.18
N TYR A 42 -6.49 -18.53 12.51
CA TYR A 42 -6.73 -18.77 11.10
C TYR A 42 -7.08 -17.44 10.44
N VAL A 43 -6.54 -17.19 9.25
CA VAL A 43 -6.98 -16.09 8.40
C VAL A 43 -7.56 -16.65 7.12
N THR A 44 -8.79 -16.28 6.82
CA THR A 44 -9.42 -16.48 5.52
C THR A 44 -9.19 -15.24 4.66
N PHE A 45 -8.64 -15.44 3.47
CA PHE A 45 -8.35 -14.41 2.48
C PHE A 45 -9.56 -14.17 1.55
N PRO A 46 -9.56 -13.08 0.76
CA PRO A 46 -10.65 -12.77 -0.16
C PRO A 46 -10.93 -13.86 -1.22
N ASP A 47 -9.91 -14.64 -1.59
CA ASP A 47 -10.02 -15.79 -2.50
C ASP A 47 -10.52 -17.06 -1.79
N SER A 48 -10.97 -16.95 -0.54
CA SER A 48 -11.37 -18.04 0.35
C SER A 48 -10.24 -18.98 0.78
N SER A 49 -8.98 -18.70 0.43
CA SER A 49 -7.85 -19.47 0.97
C SER A 49 -7.71 -19.24 2.47
N VAL A 50 -7.26 -20.25 3.21
CA VAL A 50 -7.13 -20.20 4.66
C VAL A 50 -5.70 -20.51 5.07
N VAL A 51 -5.12 -19.67 5.92
CA VAL A 51 -3.77 -19.85 6.46
C VAL A 51 -3.84 -19.96 7.98
N VAL A 52 -3.14 -20.95 8.53
CA VAL A 52 -2.91 -21.10 9.97
C VAL A 52 -1.71 -20.25 10.37
N LEU A 53 -1.88 -19.41 11.38
CA LEU A 53 -0.84 -18.51 11.86
C LEU A 53 -0.26 -19.01 13.18
N GLY A 54 1.05 -18.84 13.36
CA GLY A 54 1.69 -19.11 14.65
C GLY A 54 1.15 -18.17 15.72
N SER A 55 1.14 -18.59 16.98
CA SER A 55 0.72 -17.76 18.11
C SER A 55 1.92 -17.44 18.99
N SER A 56 2.05 -16.18 19.42
CA SER A 56 2.87 -15.78 20.55
C SER A 56 1.99 -15.19 21.65
N ASN A 57 2.41 -15.30 22.90
CA ASN A 57 1.66 -14.79 24.04
C ASN A 57 2.48 -13.81 24.87
N VAL A 58 1.81 -12.78 25.37
CA VAL A 58 2.30 -11.90 26.42
C VAL A 58 1.16 -11.80 27.43
N SER A 59 1.24 -12.61 28.50
CA SER A 59 0.14 -12.76 29.47
C SER A 59 -1.13 -13.38 28.82
N GLU A 60 -2.31 -12.82 29.07
CA GLU A 60 -3.63 -13.24 28.54
C GLU A 60 -3.87 -12.77 27.10
N ILE A 61 -2.94 -12.01 26.52
CA ILE A 61 -3.03 -11.51 25.15
C ILE A 61 -2.22 -12.43 24.23
N PHE A 62 -2.91 -13.00 23.26
CA PHE A 62 -2.34 -13.86 22.22
C PHE A 62 -2.33 -13.11 20.89
N ASN A 63 -1.17 -13.08 20.24
CA ASN A 63 -0.99 -12.47 18.93
C ASN A 63 -0.65 -13.54 17.90
N SER A 64 -1.22 -13.42 16.71
CA SER A 64 -0.81 -14.23 15.57
C SER A 64 0.53 -13.76 15.01
N SER A 65 1.21 -14.62 14.25
CA SER A 65 2.26 -14.18 13.32
C SER A 65 1.67 -13.18 12.32
N GLY A 66 2.52 -12.26 11.85
CA GLY A 66 2.13 -11.31 10.80
C GLY A 66 1.81 -12.04 9.50
N PHE A 67 0.82 -11.54 8.76
CA PHE A 67 0.44 -12.00 7.43
C PHE A 67 0.29 -10.80 6.48
N SER A 68 0.47 -11.02 5.18
CA SER A 68 0.40 -9.94 4.18
C SER A 68 -1.04 -9.72 3.70
N VAL A 69 -1.49 -8.47 3.71
CA VAL A 69 -2.77 -8.02 3.13
C VAL A 69 -2.49 -7.52 1.71
N SER A 70 -2.39 -8.46 0.78
CA SER A 70 -1.96 -8.22 -0.61
C SER A 70 -3.11 -7.99 -1.60
N ALA A 71 -4.36 -8.21 -1.19
CA ALA A 71 -5.53 -8.08 -2.03
C ALA A 71 -6.57 -7.15 -1.41
N THR A 72 -7.37 -6.51 -2.27
CA THR A 72 -8.58 -5.83 -1.81
C THR A 72 -9.66 -6.89 -1.60
N GLY A 73 -10.37 -6.84 -0.47
CA GLY A 73 -11.47 -7.74 -0.20
C GLY A 73 -11.70 -8.00 1.29
N SER A 74 -12.63 -8.89 1.60
CA SER A 74 -12.91 -9.27 2.98
C SER A 74 -11.91 -10.31 3.46
N TYR A 75 -11.28 -10.02 4.59
CA TYR A 75 -10.46 -10.97 5.33
C TYR A 75 -11.21 -11.34 6.62
N LEU A 76 -11.09 -12.59 7.03
CA LEU A 76 -11.70 -13.08 8.27
C LEU A 76 -10.62 -13.65 9.16
N CYS A 77 -10.44 -13.09 10.35
CA CYS A 77 -9.60 -13.71 11.36
C CYS A 77 -10.44 -14.54 12.31
N ASN A 78 -10.12 -15.82 12.44
CA ASN A 78 -10.70 -16.72 13.43
C ASN A 78 -9.64 -17.10 14.46
N VAL A 79 -10.01 -17.04 15.73
CA VAL A 79 -9.20 -17.58 16.82
C VAL A 79 -9.94 -18.74 17.47
N THR A 80 -9.21 -19.79 17.81
CA THR A 80 -9.67 -20.91 18.63
C THR A 80 -8.77 -21.01 19.84
N ALA A 81 -9.34 -21.07 21.03
CA ALA A 81 -8.59 -21.30 22.27
C ALA A 81 -9.12 -22.56 22.96
N ASN A 82 -8.19 -23.38 23.46
CA ASN A 82 -8.46 -24.60 24.20
C ASN A 82 -7.79 -24.51 25.59
N ASP A 83 -8.46 -25.00 26.63
CA ASP A 83 -7.85 -25.19 27.95
C ASP A 83 -7.54 -26.66 28.23
N THR A 84 -6.76 -26.91 29.29
CA THR A 84 -6.38 -28.28 29.72
C THR A 84 -7.54 -29.10 30.28
N LEU A 85 -8.70 -28.48 30.48
CA LEU A 85 -9.93 -29.14 30.95
C LEU A 85 -10.82 -29.60 29.77
N GLY A 86 -10.39 -29.33 28.52
CA GLY A 86 -11.09 -29.72 27.31
C GLY A 86 -12.16 -28.71 26.86
N ASN A 87 -12.23 -27.53 27.46
CA ASN A 87 -13.13 -26.47 26.99
C ASN A 87 -12.53 -25.80 25.76
N ARG A 88 -13.40 -25.48 24.79
CA ARG A 88 -13.03 -24.84 23.53
C ARG A 88 -13.92 -23.64 23.27
N VAL A 89 -13.30 -22.52 22.91
CA VAL A 89 -14.00 -21.32 22.46
C VAL A 89 -13.43 -20.83 21.12
N SER A 90 -14.28 -20.26 20.28
CA SER A 90 -13.87 -19.67 19.01
C SER A 90 -14.55 -18.34 18.79
N LEU A 91 -13.83 -17.38 18.21
CA LEU A 91 -14.36 -16.08 17.84
C LEU A 91 -13.82 -15.69 16.46
N SER A 92 -14.61 -14.95 15.71
CA SER A 92 -14.25 -14.44 14.39
C SER A 92 -14.36 -12.93 14.36
N SER A 93 -13.45 -12.29 13.62
CA SER A 93 -13.44 -10.85 13.40
C SER A 93 -13.06 -10.58 11.95
N GLY A 94 -13.98 -9.94 11.22
CA GLY A 94 -13.78 -9.57 9.84
C GLY A 94 -13.10 -8.20 9.74
N PHE A 95 -12.27 -8.03 8.73
CA PHE A 95 -11.79 -6.71 8.33
C PHE A 95 -11.72 -6.62 6.81
N LEU A 96 -11.97 -5.43 6.28
CA LEU A 96 -11.73 -5.18 4.86
C LEU A 96 -10.24 -4.97 4.67
N GLY A 97 -9.61 -5.93 4.02
CA GLY A 97 -8.30 -5.75 3.46
C GLY A 97 -8.39 -4.84 2.25
N GLY A 98 -7.53 -3.86 2.28
CA GLY A 98 -7.24 -2.91 1.23
C GLY A 98 -5.94 -2.27 1.69
N TYR A 99 -5.19 -1.64 0.79
CA TYR A 99 -3.99 -0.90 1.18
C TYR A 99 -4.38 0.14 2.24
N LYS A 100 -4.19 -0.17 3.54
CA LYS A 100 -4.46 0.78 4.61
C LYS A 100 -3.45 1.90 4.43
N GLY A 101 -3.92 3.02 3.87
CA GLY A 101 -3.11 4.18 3.54
C GLY A 101 -3.13 4.60 2.07
N ALA A 102 -3.55 3.74 1.13
CA ALA A 102 -3.70 4.13 -0.26
C ALA A 102 -5.17 4.13 -0.66
N ILE A 103 -5.71 5.33 -0.90
CA ILE A 103 -7.02 5.50 -1.52
C ILE A 103 -6.95 4.88 -2.93
N PRO A 104 -7.76 3.87 -3.27
CA PRO A 104 -7.66 3.16 -4.55
C PRO A 104 -8.04 4.08 -5.72
N MET A 105 -7.54 3.79 -6.91
CA MET A 105 -7.90 4.52 -8.13
C MET A 105 -9.21 4.02 -8.74
N ASN A 106 -9.98 4.96 -9.32
CA ASN A 106 -11.19 4.78 -10.13
C ASN A 106 -12.41 4.15 -9.43
N SER A 107 -12.20 3.36 -8.37
CA SER A 107 -13.28 2.74 -7.60
C SER A 107 -12.80 2.39 -6.19
N GLY A 108 -13.72 2.37 -5.24
CA GLY A 108 -13.44 2.09 -3.83
C GLY A 108 -14.43 2.79 -2.91
N SER A 109 -14.50 2.35 -1.66
CA SER A 109 -15.28 2.97 -0.59
C SER A 109 -14.48 2.92 0.70
N PRO A 110 -14.49 3.94 1.58
CA PRO A 110 -15.34 5.15 1.53
C PRO A 110 -14.85 6.26 0.59
N PHE A 111 -13.64 6.09 0.01
CA PHE A 111 -13.05 7.01 -0.93
C PHE A 111 -12.38 6.27 -2.08
N TYR A 112 -12.26 6.92 -3.23
CA TYR A 112 -11.39 6.53 -4.33
C TYR A 112 -10.82 7.77 -5.02
N THR A 113 -9.68 7.67 -5.70
CA THR A 113 -9.11 8.77 -6.48
C THR A 113 -9.52 8.68 -7.95
N THR A 114 -9.72 9.83 -8.60
CA THR A 114 -9.74 9.89 -10.08
C THR A 114 -8.38 10.26 -10.65
N SER A 115 -7.45 10.71 -9.79
CA SER A 115 -6.05 10.93 -10.11
C SER A 115 -5.19 9.70 -9.81
N GLN A 116 -4.02 9.63 -10.43
CA GLN A 116 -3.02 8.59 -10.17
C GLN A 116 -2.64 8.51 -8.69
N ASN A 117 -2.80 7.32 -8.11
CA ASN A 117 -2.38 7.03 -6.74
C ASN A 117 -1.91 5.57 -6.62
N PRO A 118 -0.67 5.30 -6.17
CA PRO A 118 0.38 6.24 -5.77
C PRO A 118 0.94 7.09 -6.92
N ARG A 119 1.46 8.29 -6.61
CA ARG A 119 2.26 9.10 -7.54
C ARG A 119 3.72 8.66 -7.47
N ASN A 120 4.41 8.72 -8.61
CA ASN A 120 5.84 8.49 -8.71
C ASN A 120 6.44 9.42 -9.75
N GLY A 121 7.75 9.30 -9.97
CA GLY A 121 8.49 10.10 -10.93
C GLY A 121 8.04 9.99 -12.39
N SER A 122 7.42 8.87 -12.79
CA SER A 122 6.82 8.71 -14.12
C SER A 122 5.55 9.55 -14.30
N TYR A 123 4.85 9.87 -13.21
CA TYR A 123 3.62 10.68 -13.22
C TYR A 123 3.85 12.13 -12.83
N GLN A 124 4.93 12.43 -12.10
CA GLN A 124 5.29 13.77 -11.69
C GLN A 124 6.81 13.89 -11.63
N ALA A 125 7.40 14.51 -12.67
CA ALA A 125 8.84 14.51 -12.91
C ALA A 125 9.66 15.07 -11.73
N CYS A 126 9.14 16.03 -10.96
CA CYS A 126 9.85 16.55 -9.79
C CYS A 126 10.08 15.48 -8.70
N LEU A 127 9.33 14.37 -8.71
CA LEU A 127 9.54 13.26 -7.78
C LEU A 127 10.75 12.36 -8.13
N LEU A 128 11.36 12.48 -9.32
CA LEU A 128 12.52 11.64 -9.72
C LEU A 128 13.84 12.10 -9.12
N SER A 129 13.98 13.38 -8.80
CA SER A 129 15.30 13.98 -8.50
C SER A 129 15.20 15.12 -7.49
N LEU A 130 14.32 14.98 -6.50
CA LEU A 130 14.27 15.89 -5.35
C LEU A 130 15.60 15.85 -4.60
N ILE A 131 16.34 16.96 -4.66
CA ILE A 131 17.53 17.18 -3.84
C ILE A 131 17.17 18.05 -2.61
N PRO A 132 18.00 18.04 -1.54
CA PRO A 132 17.74 18.86 -0.36
C PRO A 132 17.52 20.33 -0.70
N GLY A 133 16.45 20.92 -0.18
CA GLY A 133 16.06 22.31 -0.42
C GLY A 133 15.15 22.54 -1.63
N GLN A 134 14.79 21.49 -2.38
CA GLN A 134 13.76 21.56 -3.42
C GLN A 134 12.39 21.12 -2.90
N ASN A 135 11.34 21.66 -3.52
CA ASN A 135 9.95 21.37 -3.20
C ASN A 135 9.25 20.77 -4.43
N CYS A 136 8.30 19.86 -4.20
CA CYS A 136 7.50 19.22 -5.25
C CYS A 136 6.07 19.05 -4.74
N ASP A 137 5.15 19.87 -5.22
CA ASP A 137 3.77 19.88 -4.76
C ASP A 137 2.96 18.77 -5.42
N SER A 138 2.39 17.86 -4.63
CA SER A 138 1.56 16.75 -5.12
C SER A 138 0.11 16.91 -4.69
N SER A 139 -0.83 16.64 -5.61
CA SER A 139 -2.28 16.74 -5.36
C SER A 139 -3.04 15.53 -5.91
N TRP A 140 -4.19 15.22 -5.31
CA TRP A 140 -5.07 14.13 -5.74
C TRP A 140 -6.53 14.59 -5.76
N ASN A 141 -7.26 14.20 -6.80
CA ASN A 141 -8.72 14.30 -6.81
C ASN A 141 -9.30 13.06 -6.14
N VAL A 142 -10.04 13.27 -5.05
CA VAL A 142 -10.65 12.20 -4.24
C VAL A 142 -12.17 12.32 -4.31
N VAL A 143 -12.83 11.22 -4.62
CA VAL A 143 -14.30 11.10 -4.56
C VAL A 143 -14.69 10.37 -3.29
N ALA A 144 -15.64 10.95 -2.55
CA ALA A 144 -16.23 10.34 -1.37
C ALA A 144 -17.56 9.67 -1.74
N ASN A 145 -17.68 8.38 -1.42
CA ASN A 145 -18.91 7.59 -1.62
C ASN A 145 -19.24 6.72 -0.39
N GLY A 146 -18.59 7.00 0.74
CA GLY A 146 -18.85 6.34 2.02
C GLY A 146 -20.10 6.86 2.74
N VAL A 147 -20.28 6.38 3.96
CA VAL A 147 -21.41 6.76 4.82
C VAL A 147 -21.28 8.23 5.26
N VAL A 148 -22.36 9.00 5.07
CA VAL A 148 -22.45 10.40 5.51
C VAL A 148 -22.33 10.50 7.03
N GLY A 149 -21.59 11.49 7.51
CA GLY A 149 -21.32 11.75 8.92
C GLY A 149 -20.06 11.07 9.46
N GLN A 150 -19.45 10.15 8.71
CA GLN A 150 -18.20 9.50 9.10
C GLN A 150 -17.00 10.41 8.88
N THR A 151 -16.09 10.44 9.86
CA THR A 151 -14.84 11.22 9.83
C THR A 151 -13.64 10.30 9.68
N TYR A 152 -12.72 10.67 8.81
CA TYR A 152 -11.54 9.91 8.45
C TYR A 152 -10.29 10.77 8.56
N LEU A 153 -9.17 10.14 8.93
CA LEU A 153 -7.88 10.81 9.00
C LEU A 153 -7.15 10.65 7.67
N PHE A 154 -6.88 11.77 6.99
CA PHE A 154 -6.15 11.83 5.73
C PHE A 154 -4.71 12.28 6.01
N PHE A 155 -3.75 11.62 5.36
CA PHE A 155 -2.35 12.01 5.31
C PHE A 155 -1.73 11.43 4.04
N ALA A 156 -0.62 12.01 3.57
CA ALA A 156 0.15 11.47 2.48
C ALA A 156 1.44 10.86 3.01
N THR A 157 1.87 9.76 2.40
CA THR A 157 3.15 9.11 2.69
C THR A 157 4.04 9.16 1.46
N TYR A 158 5.30 9.56 1.64
CA TYR A 158 6.31 9.55 0.59
C TYR A 158 7.37 8.50 0.92
N THR A 159 8.04 7.92 -0.07
CA THR A 159 9.18 7.01 0.15
C THR A 159 10.45 7.85 0.29
N GLY A 160 10.85 8.21 1.52
CA GLY A 160 11.99 9.09 1.85
C GLY A 160 12.33 9.15 3.35
N SER A 161 13.27 9.99 3.80
CA SER A 161 13.55 10.21 5.23
C SER A 161 12.56 11.22 5.82
N GLU A 162 11.75 10.80 6.79
CA GLU A 162 10.57 11.50 7.36
C GLU A 162 9.31 11.38 6.47
N LEU A 163 8.54 10.31 6.72
CA LEU A 163 7.71 9.64 5.72
C LEU A 163 6.24 10.11 5.64
N ASN A 164 5.76 10.96 6.56
CA ASN A 164 4.34 11.31 6.66
C ASN A 164 4.13 12.83 6.73
N THR A 165 3.14 13.33 5.99
CA THR A 165 2.65 14.69 6.17
C THR A 165 1.90 14.85 7.49
N SER A 166 1.63 16.10 7.90
CA SER A 166 0.57 16.39 8.87
C SER A 166 -0.75 15.76 8.40
N SER A 167 -1.57 15.32 9.36
CA SER A 167 -2.85 14.70 9.09
C SER A 167 -4.02 15.68 9.24
N ILE A 168 -5.09 15.43 8.48
CA ILE A 168 -6.32 16.23 8.50
C ILE A 168 -7.54 15.34 8.66
N ASN A 169 -8.52 15.77 9.46
CA ASN A 169 -9.81 15.09 9.59
C ASN A 169 -10.75 15.52 8.46
N VAL A 170 -11.26 14.55 7.71
CA VAL A 170 -12.21 14.74 6.60
C VAL A 170 -13.51 14.04 6.96
N THR A 171 -14.61 14.79 7.02
CA THR A 171 -15.95 14.26 7.27
C THR A 171 -16.74 14.19 5.98
N ILE A 172 -17.32 13.03 5.68
CA ILE A 172 -18.22 12.89 4.52
C ILE A 172 -19.53 13.61 4.84
N THR A 173 -19.83 14.66 4.08
CA THR A 173 -21.10 15.39 4.16
C THR A 173 -22.03 14.94 3.03
N GLY A 174 -23.34 14.92 3.29
CA GLY A 174 -24.30 14.64 2.23
C GLY A 174 -24.22 15.71 1.15
N GLY A 175 -24.35 15.31 -0.11
CA GLY A 175 -24.46 16.25 -1.22
C GLY A 175 -25.67 17.17 -1.05
N PRO A 176 -25.68 18.38 -1.66
CA PRO A 176 -26.86 19.22 -1.67
C PRO A 176 -28.02 18.42 -2.27
N SER A 177 -29.10 18.22 -1.51
CA SER A 177 -30.29 17.57 -2.04
C SER A 177 -30.78 18.39 -3.24
N PRO A 178 -31.03 17.78 -4.41
CA PRO A 178 -31.66 18.49 -5.51
C PRO A 178 -32.95 19.14 -5.00
N PRO A 179 -33.22 20.41 -5.34
CA PRO A 179 -34.49 21.02 -4.98
C PRO A 179 -35.62 20.13 -5.49
N ALA A 180 -36.54 19.77 -4.61
CA ALA A 180 -37.65 18.89 -4.93
C ALA A 180 -38.36 19.38 -6.20
N PRO A 181 -38.72 18.49 -7.16
CA PRO A 181 -39.42 18.90 -8.36
C PRO A 181 -40.72 19.60 -7.95
N SER A 182 -40.78 20.91 -8.20
CA SER A 182 -41.91 21.75 -7.85
C SER A 182 -43.11 21.33 -8.69
N GLY A 183 -44.07 20.67 -8.05
CA GLY A 183 -45.32 20.24 -8.66
C GLY A 183 -46.10 21.45 -9.18
N GLY A 184 -46.29 21.50 -10.50
CA GLY A 184 -47.11 22.49 -11.16
C GLY A 184 -48.58 22.33 -10.80
N GLY A 185 -49.08 23.22 -9.93
CA GLY A 185 -50.50 23.45 -9.70
C GLY A 185 -50.92 24.75 -10.38
N GLY A 186 -51.85 24.66 -11.34
CA GLY A 186 -52.46 25.82 -11.99
C GLY A 186 -53.52 26.51 -11.12
N GLY A 187 -53.76 27.80 -11.40
CA GLY A 187 -54.96 28.49 -10.95
C GLY A 187 -54.81 30.01 -10.74
N GLY A 188 -55.52 30.77 -11.57
CA GLY A 188 -56.27 31.97 -11.14
C GLY A 188 -55.50 33.28 -10.96
N GLY A 189 -55.88 34.30 -11.73
CA GLY A 189 -55.20 35.59 -11.79
C GLY A 189 -55.50 36.55 -10.64
N ALA A 190 -54.54 37.43 -10.39
CA ALA A 190 -54.72 38.77 -9.85
C ALA A 190 -53.43 39.56 -10.09
N THR A 191 -53.55 40.77 -10.63
CA THR A 191 -52.46 41.71 -10.90
C THR A 191 -51.65 41.99 -9.63
N ARG A 192 -50.40 41.53 -9.58
CA ARG A 192 -49.46 41.82 -8.50
C ARG A 192 -48.14 42.30 -9.11
N MET A 193 -47.66 43.43 -8.58
CA MET A 193 -46.44 44.11 -9.01
C MET A 193 -45.28 43.11 -9.15
N VAL A 194 -44.72 43.02 -10.36
CA VAL A 194 -43.59 42.16 -10.67
C VAL A 194 -42.37 42.81 -10.04
N ASN A 195 -41.99 42.34 -8.85
CA ASN A 195 -40.61 42.47 -8.40
C ASN A 195 -39.82 41.49 -9.26
N VAL A 196 -39.21 41.98 -10.34
CA VAL A 196 -38.35 41.17 -11.22
C VAL A 196 -37.14 40.78 -10.36
N PRO A 197 -37.00 39.52 -9.91
CA PRO A 197 -35.74 39.10 -9.31
C PRO A 197 -34.64 39.30 -10.37
N PRO A 198 -33.43 39.72 -9.97
CA PRO A 198 -32.34 39.93 -10.90
C PRO A 198 -32.19 38.69 -11.79
N PRO A 199 -31.96 38.87 -13.11
CA PRO A 199 -31.86 37.75 -14.04
C PRO A 199 -30.87 36.75 -13.44
N PHE A 200 -31.36 35.54 -13.21
CA PHE A 200 -30.54 34.45 -12.71
C PHE A 200 -29.47 34.23 -13.76
N VAL A 201 -28.27 34.77 -13.51
CA VAL A 201 -27.09 34.52 -14.32
C VAL A 201 -26.79 33.05 -14.07
N GLU A 202 -27.28 32.18 -14.95
CA GLU A 202 -26.82 30.80 -15.00
C GLU A 202 -25.31 30.87 -15.24
N THR A 203 -24.55 30.73 -14.15
CA THR A 203 -23.12 30.53 -14.23
C THR A 203 -22.93 29.30 -15.11
N PRO A 204 -22.25 29.41 -16.26
CA PRO A 204 -22.09 28.29 -17.17
C PRO A 204 -21.47 27.15 -16.37
N SER A 205 -22.15 26.00 -16.33
CA SER A 205 -21.63 24.82 -15.65
C SER A 205 -20.22 24.55 -16.20
N PRO A 206 -19.22 24.32 -15.35
CA PRO A 206 -17.86 24.08 -15.83
C PRO A 206 -17.88 22.88 -16.78
N CYS A 207 -17.23 23.03 -17.93
CA CYS A 207 -17.14 21.94 -18.90
C CYS A 207 -16.36 20.79 -18.28
N VAL A 208 -17.00 19.64 -18.14
CA VAL A 208 -16.37 18.42 -17.60
C VAL A 208 -15.81 17.63 -18.78
N GLU A 209 -14.48 17.44 -18.79
CA GLU A 209 -13.78 16.68 -19.82
C GLU A 209 -14.27 15.22 -19.83
N ASN A 210 -14.54 14.68 -21.02
CA ASN A 210 -14.96 13.30 -21.21
C ASN A 210 -14.10 12.62 -22.28
N TRP A 211 -12.98 12.05 -21.84
CA TRP A 211 -11.98 11.49 -22.73
C TRP A 211 -12.33 10.06 -23.17
N ALA A 212 -12.32 9.86 -24.49
CA ALA A 212 -12.32 8.54 -25.10
C ALA A 212 -10.94 8.31 -25.74
N CYS A 213 -10.32 7.17 -25.44
CA CYS A 213 -9.03 6.79 -26.00
C CYS A 213 -9.18 5.55 -26.88
N GLY A 214 -8.41 5.51 -27.97
CA GLY A 214 -8.26 4.30 -28.78
C GLY A 214 -7.39 3.23 -28.09
N ASP A 215 -7.23 2.12 -28.79
CA ASP A 215 -6.29 1.07 -28.40
C ASP A 215 -4.85 1.58 -28.43
N TRP A 216 -3.97 0.85 -27.73
CA TRP A 216 -2.54 1.10 -27.79
C TRP A 216 -1.96 0.60 -29.12
N ASP A 217 -1.15 1.44 -29.75
CA ASP A 217 -0.34 1.10 -30.92
C ASP A 217 0.72 0.03 -30.57
N GLU A 218 1.38 -0.50 -31.59
CA GLU A 218 2.49 -1.45 -31.41
C GLU A 218 3.61 -0.85 -30.56
N CYS A 219 4.33 -1.74 -29.86
CA CYS A 219 5.48 -1.35 -29.05
C CYS A 219 6.66 -1.01 -29.96
N VAL A 220 7.01 0.28 -30.07
CA VAL A 220 8.15 0.76 -30.86
C VAL A 220 9.15 1.42 -29.92
N ASP A 221 10.42 0.99 -29.98
CA ASP A 221 11.50 1.49 -29.12
C ASP A 221 11.15 1.47 -27.61
N GLY A 222 10.41 0.45 -27.18
CA GLY A 222 9.99 0.26 -25.79
C GLY A 222 8.86 1.19 -25.33
N VAL A 223 8.18 1.88 -26.26
CA VAL A 223 7.03 2.75 -25.96
C VAL A 223 5.87 2.45 -26.91
N MET A 224 4.67 2.29 -26.35
CA MET A 224 3.43 2.25 -27.14
C MET A 224 2.65 3.56 -26.94
N LYS A 225 1.94 4.00 -27.97
CA LYS A 225 1.17 5.25 -27.97
C LYS A 225 -0.31 4.97 -28.19
N ARG A 226 -1.17 5.91 -27.82
CA ARG A 226 -2.59 5.88 -28.16
C ARG A 226 -3.12 7.29 -28.35
N VAL A 227 -4.23 7.42 -29.07
CA VAL A 227 -4.89 8.71 -29.27
C VAL A 227 -6.08 8.83 -28.33
N CYS A 228 -6.14 9.95 -27.59
CA CYS A 228 -7.29 10.31 -26.75
C CYS A 228 -7.93 11.60 -27.27
N PHE A 229 -9.26 11.65 -27.31
CA PHE A 229 -10.03 12.84 -27.68
C PHE A 229 -11.09 13.16 -26.61
N ASP A 230 -11.29 14.45 -26.35
CA ASP A 230 -12.33 14.93 -25.45
C ASP A 230 -13.66 15.04 -26.19
N SER A 231 -14.60 14.17 -25.84
CA SER A 231 -15.93 14.11 -26.43
C SER A 231 -16.73 15.39 -26.19
N ASN A 232 -16.43 16.10 -25.10
CA ASN A 232 -17.12 17.33 -24.71
C ASN A 232 -16.43 18.60 -25.22
N ARG A 233 -15.25 18.48 -25.86
CA ARG A 233 -14.48 19.59 -26.45
C ARG A 233 -14.29 20.76 -25.48
N CYS A 234 -13.98 20.46 -24.22
CA CYS A 234 -13.81 21.44 -23.16
C CYS A 234 -12.55 22.31 -23.32
N ASN A 235 -11.69 22.03 -24.32
CA ASN A 235 -10.42 22.73 -24.58
C ASN A 235 -9.46 22.76 -23.37
N SER A 236 -9.65 21.85 -22.43
CA SER A 236 -8.80 21.65 -21.27
C SER A 236 -8.20 20.25 -21.36
N THR A 237 -7.02 20.05 -20.76
CA THR A 237 -6.30 18.76 -20.74
C THR A 237 -6.03 18.29 -19.31
N VAL A 238 -6.79 18.79 -18.35
CA VAL A 238 -6.57 18.56 -16.91
C VAL A 238 -6.87 17.11 -16.54
N MET A 239 -7.85 16.48 -17.18
CA MET A 239 -8.24 15.09 -17.00
C MET A 239 -7.85 14.20 -18.20
N LYS A 240 -7.01 14.69 -19.12
CA LYS A 240 -6.56 13.92 -20.30
C LYS A 240 -5.76 12.67 -19.85
N PRO A 241 -6.18 11.45 -20.22
CA PRO A 241 -5.39 10.25 -19.99
C PRO A 241 -4.09 10.26 -20.79
N PHE A 242 -3.05 9.57 -20.31
CA PHE A 242 -1.78 9.47 -21.03
C PHE A 242 -1.94 8.82 -22.40
N ASP A 243 -1.18 9.35 -23.36
CA ASP A 243 -1.08 8.91 -24.75
C ASP A 243 0.22 8.11 -25.03
N SER A 244 1.02 7.81 -24.00
CA SER A 244 2.22 6.96 -24.09
C SER A 244 2.43 6.11 -22.83
N GLN A 245 2.86 4.86 -22.99
CA GLN A 245 3.31 4.00 -21.87
C GLN A 245 4.48 3.08 -22.28
N PRO A 246 5.34 2.67 -21.33
CA PRO A 246 6.43 1.75 -21.62
C PRO A 246 5.91 0.35 -21.96
N CYS A 247 6.66 -0.39 -22.77
CA CYS A 247 6.32 -1.73 -23.20
C CYS A 247 7.57 -2.58 -23.46
N VAL A 248 7.42 -3.90 -23.45
CA VAL A 248 8.51 -4.85 -23.74
C VAL A 248 8.35 -5.32 -25.17
N VAL A 249 9.33 -5.02 -26.02
CA VAL A 249 9.41 -5.60 -27.37
C VAL A 249 9.78 -7.07 -27.18
N PRO A 250 8.95 -8.03 -27.61
CA PRO A 250 9.32 -9.43 -27.52
C PRO A 250 10.61 -9.65 -28.30
N GLU A 251 11.62 -10.23 -27.63
CA GLU A 251 12.87 -10.58 -28.31
C GLU A 251 12.56 -11.50 -29.49
N PRO A 252 13.20 -11.29 -30.66
CA PRO A 252 13.00 -12.17 -31.79
C PRO A 252 13.39 -13.58 -31.37
N VAL A 253 12.40 -14.48 -31.26
CA VAL A 253 12.63 -15.89 -31.00
C VAL A 253 13.52 -16.38 -32.12
N VAL A 254 14.80 -16.61 -31.82
CA VAL A 254 15.73 -17.24 -32.75
C VAL A 254 15.21 -18.67 -32.91
N VAL A 255 14.41 -18.90 -33.95
CA VAL A 255 13.99 -20.24 -34.33
C VAL A 255 15.24 -20.92 -34.85
N GLU A 256 15.96 -21.58 -33.95
CA GLU A 256 17.05 -22.48 -34.31
C GLU A 256 16.43 -23.61 -35.13
N LYS A 257 16.57 -23.47 -36.45
CA LYS A 257 16.10 -24.43 -37.44
C LYS A 257 16.86 -25.73 -37.20
N SER A 258 16.27 -26.65 -36.45
CA SER A 258 16.80 -28.01 -36.28
C SER A 258 16.81 -28.68 -37.65
N ILE A 259 18.00 -28.80 -38.23
CA ILE A 259 18.24 -29.57 -39.44
C ILE A 259 18.08 -31.04 -39.05
N PRO A 260 17.23 -31.83 -39.74
CA PRO A 260 17.09 -33.25 -39.48
C PRO A 260 18.42 -33.98 -39.64
N ALA A 261 18.78 -34.78 -38.65
CA ALA A 261 20.00 -35.57 -38.56
C ALA A 261 19.95 -36.80 -39.50
N ALA A 262 19.92 -36.55 -40.80
CA ALA A 262 20.16 -37.57 -41.81
C ALA A 262 21.05 -36.96 -42.88
N GLU A 263 22.23 -37.56 -43.04
CA GLU A 263 23.19 -37.34 -44.13
C GLU A 263 24.17 -36.17 -43.94
N LEU A 264 25.26 -36.40 -43.19
CA LEU A 264 26.60 -36.20 -43.74
C LEU A 264 27.64 -37.02 -42.96
N GLY A 265 28.50 -37.69 -43.73
CA GLY A 265 29.40 -38.73 -43.28
C GLY A 265 30.58 -38.28 -42.44
N GLU A 266 31.18 -39.32 -41.89
CA GLU A 266 32.51 -39.46 -41.34
C GLU A 266 33.55 -38.48 -41.93
N VAL A 267 33.87 -37.41 -41.18
CA VAL A 267 35.09 -36.64 -41.39
C VAL A 267 35.88 -36.61 -40.10
N SER A 268 37.09 -37.13 -40.25
CA SER A 268 38.11 -37.40 -39.26
C SER A 268 38.48 -36.21 -38.38
N GLU A 269 38.69 -36.58 -37.12
CA GLU A 269 39.27 -35.87 -35.99
C GLU A 269 40.49 -35.00 -36.34
N LYS A 270 40.40 -33.70 -36.07
CA LYS A 270 41.58 -32.86 -35.87
C LYS A 270 41.40 -31.96 -34.65
N LYS A 271 42.04 -32.41 -33.57
CA LYS A 271 42.19 -31.77 -32.26
C LYS A 271 42.78 -30.35 -32.38
N ALA A 272 42.05 -29.37 -31.87
CA ALA A 272 42.51 -28.01 -31.58
C ALA A 272 41.90 -27.53 -30.25
N PRO A 273 42.52 -26.57 -29.55
CA PRO A 273 42.67 -26.63 -28.10
C PRO A 273 41.48 -26.05 -27.32
N VAL A 274 41.21 -26.70 -26.19
CA VAL A 274 40.29 -26.30 -25.13
C VAL A 274 40.67 -24.89 -24.63
N VAL A 275 39.82 -23.91 -24.91
CA VAL A 275 39.85 -22.59 -24.28
C VAL A 275 39.01 -22.66 -23.01
N PRO A 276 39.57 -22.47 -21.81
CA PRO A 276 38.80 -22.48 -20.58
C PRO A 276 38.06 -21.14 -20.43
N SER A 277 36.75 -21.16 -20.70
CA SER A 277 35.85 -20.05 -20.40
C SER A 277 35.56 -20.04 -18.89
N LYS A 278 36.36 -19.27 -18.15
CA LYS A 278 36.09 -18.88 -16.76
C LYS A 278 35.57 -17.44 -16.78
N SER A 279 34.25 -17.28 -16.83
CA SER A 279 33.57 -16.00 -16.62
C SER A 279 33.37 -15.83 -15.11
N GLU A 280 34.40 -15.32 -14.43
CA GLU A 280 34.33 -14.93 -13.02
C GLU A 280 33.92 -13.46 -12.96
N GLU A 281 32.68 -13.21 -12.56
CA GLU A 281 32.09 -11.88 -12.38
C GLU A 281 32.84 -11.12 -11.28
N PRO A 282 33.29 -9.86 -11.51
CA PRO A 282 34.02 -9.10 -10.51
C PRO A 282 33.06 -8.66 -9.40
N GLN A 283 33.05 -9.39 -8.28
CA GLN A 283 32.42 -8.90 -7.06
C GLN A 283 33.08 -7.59 -6.61
N PRO A 284 32.31 -6.57 -6.20
CA PRO A 284 32.85 -5.26 -5.85
C PRO A 284 33.67 -5.36 -4.56
N ALA A 285 34.99 -5.24 -4.68
CA ALA A 285 35.95 -5.19 -3.57
C ALA A 285 35.74 -4.00 -2.60
N ILE A 286 34.77 -3.13 -2.88
CA ILE A 286 34.47 -1.92 -2.11
C ILE A 286 33.87 -2.27 -0.73
N LEU A 287 33.12 -3.37 -0.61
CA LEU A 287 32.45 -3.70 0.67
C LEU A 287 33.43 -4.19 1.75
N LYS A 288 34.53 -4.85 1.37
CA LYS A 288 35.53 -5.33 2.34
C LYS A 288 36.34 -4.20 2.96
N GLY A 289 36.57 -3.11 2.22
CA GLY A 289 37.28 -1.93 2.74
C GLY A 289 36.51 -1.19 3.82
N VAL A 290 35.19 -1.05 3.66
CA VAL A 290 34.32 -0.34 4.63
C VAL A 290 34.28 -1.06 5.98
N PHE A 291 34.24 -2.40 5.98
CA PHE A 291 34.25 -3.17 7.23
C PHE A 291 35.55 -3.01 8.02
N VAL A 292 36.70 -2.94 7.36
CA VAL A 292 37.99 -2.73 8.05
C VAL A 292 38.07 -1.34 8.68
N VAL A 293 37.59 -0.31 7.98
CA VAL A 293 37.59 1.07 8.51
C VAL A 293 36.64 1.21 9.71
N LEU A 294 35.44 0.63 9.65
CA LEU A 294 34.49 0.66 10.76
C LEU A 294 35.00 -0.10 11.99
N LEU A 295 35.68 -1.24 11.78
CA LEU A 295 36.25 -2.03 12.86
C LEU A 295 37.40 -1.27 13.55
N LEU A 296 38.28 -0.62 12.78
CA LEU A 296 39.32 0.23 13.34
C LEU A 296 38.75 1.44 14.10
N PHE A 297 37.70 2.08 13.58
CA PHE A 297 37.03 3.20 14.25
C PHE A 297 36.38 2.77 15.58
N GLY A 298 35.74 1.59 15.60
CA GLY A 298 35.18 1.01 16.83
C GLY A 298 36.23 0.72 17.91
N ILE A 299 37.40 0.21 17.52
CA ILE A 299 38.52 -0.01 18.44
C ILE A 299 39.01 1.32 19.03
N VAL A 300 39.15 2.37 18.22
CA VAL A 300 39.56 3.71 18.69
C VAL A 300 38.54 4.27 19.70
N LEU A 301 37.24 4.13 19.43
CA LEU A 301 36.19 4.58 20.36
C LEU A 301 36.23 3.81 21.69
N LEU A 302 36.47 2.49 21.67
CA LEU A 302 36.64 1.71 22.90
C LEU A 302 37.85 2.15 23.71
N PHE A 303 38.98 2.44 23.05
CA PHE A 303 40.16 2.98 23.72
C PHE A 303 39.89 4.35 24.34
N VAL A 304 39.21 5.25 23.64
CA VAL A 304 38.81 6.56 24.19
C VAL A 304 37.89 6.38 25.39
N ALA A 305 36.88 5.51 25.31
CA ALA A 305 36.01 5.22 26.44
C ALA A 305 36.80 4.69 27.65
N PHE A 306 37.77 3.81 27.44
CA PHE A 306 38.58 3.25 28.52
C PHE A 306 39.48 4.29 29.21
N PHE A 307 40.02 5.26 28.47
CA PHE A 307 40.89 6.29 29.04
C PHE A 307 40.15 7.50 29.62
N PHE A 308 38.95 7.83 29.12
CA PHE A 308 38.22 9.02 29.53
C PHE A 308 37.05 8.74 30.49
N VAL A 309 36.59 7.50 30.62
CA VAL A 309 35.64 7.12 31.67
C VAL A 309 36.42 6.89 32.96
N LYS A 310 36.64 7.98 33.69
CA LYS A 310 37.19 7.95 35.05
C LYS A 310 36.25 7.10 35.92
N PRO A 311 36.75 6.05 36.59
CA PRO A 311 35.90 5.23 37.45
C PRO A 311 35.29 6.13 38.54
N PRO A 312 34.01 5.94 38.88
CA PRO A 312 33.37 6.71 39.94
C PRO A 312 34.18 6.52 41.22
N SER A 313 34.63 7.64 41.79
CA SER A 313 35.35 7.63 43.07
C SER A 313 34.41 7.08 44.14
N GLU A 314 34.77 5.93 44.71
CA GLU A 314 34.17 5.40 45.94
C GLU A 314 34.33 6.45 47.04
N GLU A 315 33.22 7.10 47.37
CA GLU A 315 33.09 7.96 48.54
C GLU A 315 33.00 7.03 49.76
N SER A 316 34.14 6.81 50.41
CA SER A 316 34.23 6.09 51.68
C SER A 316 33.62 6.94 52.80
N GLY A 317 32.31 6.79 52.97
CA GLY A 317 31.57 7.29 54.12
C GLY A 317 32.03 6.59 55.40
N MET A 318 32.92 7.26 56.13
CA MET A 318 33.31 6.90 57.48
C MET A 318 32.20 7.31 58.46
N THR A 319 31.52 6.30 58.99
CA THR A 319 30.92 6.10 60.35
C THR A 319 30.89 7.27 61.35
N PRO A 320 30.08 7.20 62.43
CA PRO A 320 28.75 6.61 62.65
C PRO A 320 27.67 7.67 62.95
#